data_AF-A0A2S9IXE3-F1
#
_entry.id   AF-A0A2S9IXE3-F1
#
_cell.length_a   1.000
_cell.length_b   1.000
_cell.length_c   1.000
_cell.angle_alpha   90.00
_cell.angle_beta   90.00
_cell.angle_gamma   90.00
#
_symmetry.space_group_name_H-M   'P 1'
#
loop_
_entity.id
_entity.type
_entity.pdbx_description
1 polymer ?
#
loop_
_entity_poly.entity_id
_entity_poly.type
_entity_poly.pdbx_seq_one_letter_code
_entity_poly.pdbx_strand_id
1 'polypeptide(L)' 'MANNSAKRGFFRAAMDNLVAARSRQVARYVNGALLMMDDETLKANGYSREGLKRGGSSYYPF' A
#
# COMPACT_ATOMS: atom_id res chain seq x y z
N MET A 1 -21.58 -7.39 35.02
CA MET A 1 -21.78 -7.31 33.55
C MET A 1 -20.41 -7.11 32.90
N ALA A 2 -19.85 -8.15 32.27
CA ALA A 2 -18.50 -8.07 31.70
C ALA A 2 -18.51 -7.23 30.41
N ASN A 3 -17.64 -6.22 30.37
CA ASN A 3 -17.56 -5.25 29.28
C ASN A 3 -17.02 -5.89 27.99
N ASN A 4 -17.93 -6.18 27.04
CA ASN A 4 -17.63 -6.72 25.70
C ASN A 4 -16.89 -5.74 24.76
N SER A 5 -16.50 -4.54 25.24
CA SER A 5 -15.81 -3.53 24.42
C SER A 5 -14.37 -3.88 24.08
N ALA A 6 -13.67 -4.66 24.93
CA ALA A 6 -12.29 -5.07 24.68
C ALA A 6 -12.16 -5.99 23.45
N LYS A 7 -13.10 -6.94 23.28
CA LYS A 7 -13.16 -7.81 22.08
C LYS A 7 -13.47 -7.02 20.80
N ARG A 8 -14.34 -6.01 20.90
CA ARG A 8 -14.70 -5.15 19.75
C ARG A 8 -13.53 -4.25 19.33
N GLY A 9 -12.76 -3.73 20.28
CA GLY A 9 -11.53 -2.98 20.00
C GLY A 9 -10.43 -3.85 19.38
N PHE A 10 -10.24 -5.07 19.87
CA PHE A 10 -9.27 -6.02 19.32
C PHE A 10 -9.57 -6.41 17.87
N PHE A 11 -10.83 -6.74 17.54
CA PHE A 11 -11.21 -7.08 16.16
C PHE A 11 -11.01 -5.91 15.19
N ARG A 12 -11.38 -4.68 15.61
CA ARG A 12 -11.18 -3.48 14.79
C ARG A 12 -9.70 -3.22 14.52
N ALA A 13 -8.86 -3.30 15.56
CA ALA A 13 -7.42 -3.15 15.42
C ALA A 13 -6.80 -4.23 14.51
N ALA A 14 -7.25 -5.49 14.63
CA ALA A 14 -6.80 -6.57 13.77
C ALA A 14 -7.20 -6.35 12.30
N MET A 15 -8.42 -5.88 12.04
CA MET A 15 -8.87 -5.53 10.69
C MET A 15 -8.11 -4.33 10.13
N ASP A 16 -7.89 -3.27 10.92
CA ASP A 16 -7.11 -2.10 10.50
C ASP A 16 -5.68 -2.51 10.13
N ASN A 17 -5.06 -3.39 10.92
CA ASN A 17 -3.73 -3.94 10.64
C ASN A 17 -3.72 -4.80 9.36
N LEU A 18 -4.74 -5.62 9.14
CA LEU A 18 -4.86 -6.44 7.93
C LEU A 18 -5.03 -5.57 6.67
N VAL A 19 -5.90 -4.56 6.75
CA VAL A 19 -6.12 -3.58 5.67
C VAL A 19 -4.84 -2.81 5.41
N ALA A 20 -4.15 -2.31 6.44
CA ALA A 20 -2.88 -1.62 6.28
C ALA A 20 -1.80 -2.50 5.63
N ALA A 21 -1.71 -3.78 6.03
CA ALA A 21 -0.79 -4.73 5.43
C ALA A 21 -1.11 -4.96 3.94
N ARG A 22 -2.39 -5.14 3.59
CA ARG A 22 -2.82 -5.33 2.20
C ARG A 22 -2.63 -4.07 1.35
N SER A 23 -2.92 -2.90 1.88
CA SER A 23 -2.67 -1.62 1.21
C SER A 23 -1.19 -1.45 0.88
N ARG A 24 -0.28 -1.86 1.76
CA ARG A 24 1.17 -1.86 1.48
C ARG A 24 1.54 -2.80 0.32
N GLN A 25 0.93 -3.99 0.23
CA GLN A 25 1.17 -4.92 -0.88
C GLN A 25 0.68 -4.34 -2.21
N VAL A 26 -0.54 -3.79 -2.23
CA VAL A 26 -1.13 -3.17 -3.42
C VAL A 26 -0.31 -1.96 -3.86
N ALA A 27 0.12 -1.10 -2.92
CA ALA A 27 0.96 0.05 -3.22
C ALA A 27 2.24 -0.36 -3.95
N ARG A 28 2.89 -1.46 -3.55
CA ARG A 28 4.09 -1.98 -4.22
C ARG A 28 3.83 -2.49 -5.63
N TYR A 29 2.66 -3.09 -5.87
CA TYR A 29 2.25 -3.53 -7.22
C TYR A 29 1.96 -2.33 -8.13
N VAL A 30 1.18 -1.37 -7.64
CA VAL A 30 0.87 -0.13 -8.37
C VAL A 30 2.13 0.65 -8.66
N ASN A 31 3.06 0.78 -7.69
CA ASN A 31 4.37 1.39 -7.91
C ASN A 31 5.14 0.66 -9.03
N GLY A 32 5.09 -0.66 -9.08
CA GLY A 32 5.71 -1.44 -10.16
C GLY A 32 5.11 -1.12 -11.53
N ALA A 33 3.77 -1.08 -11.64
CA ALA A 33 3.08 -0.71 -12.87
C ALA A 33 3.37 0.73 -13.30
N LEU A 34 3.36 1.68 -12.36
CA LEU A 34 3.70 3.07 -12.63
C LEU A 34 5.16 3.22 -13.08
N LEU A 35 6.10 2.45 -12.52
CA LEU A 35 7.50 2.47 -12.95
C LEU A 35 7.71 1.96 -14.38
N MET A 36 6.74 1.26 -14.98
CA MET A 36 6.77 0.88 -16.40
C MET A 36 6.32 2.01 -17.34
N MET A 37 5.66 3.05 -16.82
CA MET A 37 5.29 4.23 -17.62
C MET A 37 6.52 5.12 -17.86
N ASP A 38 6.46 5.97 -18.88
CA ASP A 38 7.47 6.99 -19.14
C ASP A 38 7.38 8.17 -18.15
N ASP A 39 8.42 9.00 -18.11
CA ASP A 39 8.50 10.10 -17.15
C ASP A 39 7.53 11.25 -17.45
N GLU A 40 7.12 11.45 -18.70
CA GLU A 40 6.13 12.46 -19.06
C GLU A 40 4.76 12.06 -18.54
N THR A 41 4.38 10.79 -18.76
CA THR A 41 3.13 10.21 -18.23
C THR A 41 3.11 10.22 -16.71
N LEU A 42 4.22 9.86 -16.05
CA LEU A 42 4.32 9.93 -14.59
C LEU A 42 4.12 11.36 -14.08
N LYS A 43 4.81 12.33 -14.69
CA LYS A 43 4.73 13.74 -14.30
C LYS A 43 3.34 14.32 -14.54
N ALA A 44 2.69 13.97 -15.65
CA ALA A 44 1.32 14.36 -15.95
C ALA A 44 0.32 13.87 -14.89
N ASN A 45 0.60 12.71 -14.30
CA ASN A 45 -0.20 12.12 -13.22
C ASN A 45 0.29 12.51 -11.80
N GLY A 46 1.23 13.45 -11.68
CA GLY A 46 1.73 13.94 -10.40
C GLY A 46 2.69 13.00 -9.67
N TYR A 47 3.22 11.98 -10.35
CA TYR A 47 4.20 11.06 -9.79
C TYR A 47 5.62 11.42 -10.21
N SER A 48 6.57 11.20 -9.30
CA SER A 48 8.00 11.21 -9.63
C SER A 48 8.56 9.79 -9.56
N ARG A 49 9.35 9.40 -10.56
CA ARG A 49 9.97 8.07 -10.62
C ARG A 49 10.78 7.76 -9.37
N GLU A 50 11.51 8.76 -8.85
CA GLU A 50 12.28 8.65 -7.61
C GLU A 50 11.41 8.42 -6.37
N GLY A 51 10.24 9.07 -6.30
CA GLY A 51 9.26 8.86 -5.24
C GLY A 51 8.70 7.44 -5.25
N LEU A 52 8.35 6.94 -6.44
CA LEU A 52 7.86 5.56 -6.63
C LEU A 52 8.93 4.51 -6.30
N LYS A 53 10.20 4.75 -6.68
CA LYS A 53 11.33 3.88 -6.31
C LYS A 53 11.53 3.80 -4.79
N ARG A 54 11.40 4.92 -4.06
CA ARG A 54 11.51 4.97 -2.60
C ARG A 54 10.39 4.23 -1.88
N GLY A 55 9.17 4.25 -2.44
CA GLY A 55 8.01 3.53 -1.91
C GLY A 55 8.14 2.00 -2.00
N GLY A 56 9.18 1.50 -2.69
CA GLY A 56 9.37 0.10 -3.03
C GLY A 56 8.39 -0.31 -4.13
N SER A 57 8.91 -0.86 -5.23
CA SER A 57 8.12 -1.70 -6.11
C SER A 57 8.30 -3.15 -5.68
N SER A 58 7.21 -3.93 -5.69
CA SER A 58 7.35 -5.38 -5.63
C SER A 58 7.68 -5.80 -7.05
N TYR A 59 8.95 -5.67 -7.44
CA TYR A 59 9.44 -6.48 -8.55
C TYR A 59 9.27 -7.92 -8.07
N TYR A 60 8.33 -8.66 -8.66
CA TYR A 60 8.27 -10.11 -8.54
C TYR A 60 9.28 -10.65 -9.56
N PRO A 61 10.53 -10.99 -9.19
CA PRO A 61 11.24 -12.00 -9.94
C PRO A 61 10.49 -13.30 -9.63
N PHE A 62 9.87 -13.88 -10.64
CA PHE A 62 9.59 -15.31 -10.61
C PHE A 62 10.90 -16.06 -10.35
#